data_AF-A4H579-F1
#
_entry.id   AF-A4H579-F1
#
_cell.length_a   1.000
_cell.length_b   1.000
_cell.length_c   1.000
_cell.angle_alpha   90.00
_cell.angle_beta   90.00
_cell.angle_gamma   90.00
#
_symmetry.space_group_name_H-M   'P 1'
#
loop_
_entity.id
_entity.type
_entity.pdbx_description
1 polymer ?
#
loop_
_entity_poly.entity_id
_entity_poly.type
_entity_poly.pdbx_seq_one_letter_code
_entity_poly.pdbx_strand_id
1 'polypeptide(L)'
;MFRSTRCTLARSFRTNLKYPSLVSYNKLPWEVVNHDSTKLHMHLAPNYAQLLTLAAVTNVPHLVLAAHLNVPEAERLRVLPGVVYILGGQAAHKNPLSFTAYRVADPTSLQYYGRIHHSLAVIQRVDVCTSADLRLLCLAMHFDGVLTNTSPGSTLDYITTTSQEGRFSLFYYFRPNRPANELTQPFEKFYQHRPFLASVDTFHAALPGKVESWTPVLQIPRRKSKEARLTPAVPYRPPQNYLMGLAERLGVRPGNSFGRRSLMWGTWF
;
A
#
# COMPACT_ATOMS: atom_id res chain seq x y z
N MET A 1 -9.92 13.88 70.95
CA MET A 1 -10.04 12.67 70.10
C MET A 1 -10.83 13.02 68.85
N PHE A 2 -10.18 13.23 67.70
CA PHE A 2 -10.88 13.46 66.42
C PHE A 2 -11.12 12.12 65.73
N ARG A 3 -12.38 11.69 65.62
CA ARG A 3 -12.80 10.57 64.77
C ARG A 3 -12.81 11.06 63.31
N SER A 4 -11.81 10.64 62.54
CA SER A 4 -11.82 10.81 61.09
C SER A 4 -12.73 9.75 60.46
N THR A 5 -13.95 10.14 60.12
CA THR A 5 -14.82 9.31 59.28
C THR A 5 -14.35 9.42 57.83
N ARG A 6 -13.55 8.45 57.37
CA ARG A 6 -13.29 8.25 55.94
C ARG A 6 -14.56 7.73 55.28
N CYS A 7 -15.39 8.63 54.75
CA CYS A 7 -16.41 8.27 53.77
C CYS A 7 -15.71 7.77 52.49
N THR A 8 -15.55 6.45 52.38
CA THR A 8 -15.16 5.84 51.12
C THR A 8 -16.36 5.92 50.17
N LEU A 9 -16.31 6.85 49.22
CA LEU A 9 -17.32 6.94 48.14
C LEU A 9 -17.48 5.54 47.50
N ALA A 10 -18.70 5.02 47.51
CA ALA A 10 -19.03 3.70 46.98
C ALA A 10 -18.58 3.59 45.51
N ARG A 11 -18.07 2.42 45.11
CA ARG A 11 -17.52 2.19 43.75
C ARG A 11 -18.48 2.59 42.62
N SER A 12 -19.79 2.54 42.87
CA SER A 12 -20.88 2.90 41.94
C SER A 12 -20.94 4.38 41.57
N PHE A 13 -20.34 5.30 42.34
CA PHE A 13 -20.37 6.74 42.08
C PHE A 13 -19.05 7.28 41.50
N ARG A 14 -18.13 6.41 41.09
CA ARG A 14 -16.81 6.83 40.59
C ARG A 14 -16.85 7.32 39.14
N THR A 15 -17.68 6.72 38.30
CA THR A 15 -17.82 7.07 36.88
C THR A 15 -19.23 6.75 36.38
N ASN A 16 -19.77 7.60 35.50
CA ASN A 16 -21.02 7.36 34.79
C ASN A 16 -20.91 6.05 33.97
N LEU A 17 -22.00 5.26 33.88
CA LEU A 17 -22.06 3.99 33.15
C LEU A 17 -22.00 4.13 31.62
N LYS A 18 -21.92 5.36 31.11
CA LYS A 18 -21.75 5.65 29.68
C LYS A 18 -20.35 5.22 29.22
N TYR A 19 -20.28 4.40 28.16
CA TYR A 19 -19.06 3.80 27.58
C TYR A 19 -18.40 2.70 28.44
N PRO A 20 -19.05 1.54 28.61
CA PRO A 20 -18.46 0.41 29.32
C PRO A 20 -17.25 -0.16 28.56
N SER A 21 -16.41 -0.93 29.25
CA SER A 21 -15.33 -1.69 28.60
C SER A 21 -15.93 -2.70 27.62
N LEU A 22 -15.57 -2.59 26.35
CA LEU A 22 -16.03 -3.47 25.28
C LEU A 22 -15.01 -4.58 24.99
N VAL A 23 -15.50 -5.68 24.41
CA VAL A 23 -14.65 -6.75 23.90
C VAL A 23 -13.84 -6.22 22.72
N SER A 24 -12.53 -6.40 22.75
CA SER A 24 -11.65 -5.93 21.68
C SER A 24 -11.76 -6.81 20.43
N TYR A 25 -11.53 -6.20 19.26
CA TYR A 25 -11.59 -6.87 17.96
C TYR A 25 -10.60 -8.03 17.82
N ASN A 26 -9.53 -8.04 18.60
CA ASN A 26 -8.57 -9.15 18.68
C ASN A 26 -9.19 -10.49 19.08
N LYS A 27 -10.39 -10.49 19.68
CA LYS A 27 -11.09 -11.69 20.13
C LYS A 27 -12.32 -12.02 19.30
N LEU A 28 -12.66 -11.19 18.30
CA LEU A 28 -13.86 -11.35 17.48
C LEU A 28 -13.49 -12.00 16.14
N PRO A 29 -13.92 -13.25 15.85
CA PRO A 29 -13.50 -13.97 14.65
C PRO A 29 -13.85 -13.25 13.33
N TRP A 30 -14.94 -12.48 13.29
CA TRP A 30 -15.35 -11.73 12.09
C TRP A 30 -14.54 -10.45 11.85
N GLU A 31 -13.83 -9.94 12.85
CA GLU A 31 -12.92 -8.79 12.72
C GLU A 31 -11.47 -9.21 12.42
N VAL A 32 -11.16 -10.50 12.61
CA VAL A 32 -9.82 -11.05 12.47
C VAL A 32 -9.58 -11.51 11.03
N VAL A 33 -8.42 -11.15 10.48
CA VAL A 33 -7.99 -11.60 9.15
C VAL A 33 -7.17 -12.88 9.31
N ASN A 34 -7.65 -13.99 8.72
CA ASN A 34 -6.86 -15.21 8.61
C ASN A 34 -5.81 -15.07 7.48
N HIS A 35 -4.61 -15.58 7.74
CA HIS A 35 -3.50 -15.60 6.78
C HIS A 35 -3.73 -16.52 5.58
N ASP A 36 -4.55 -17.57 5.72
CA ASP A 36 -4.93 -18.44 4.59
C ASP A 36 -5.99 -17.82 3.68
N SER A 37 -6.53 -16.65 4.05
CA SER A 37 -7.56 -15.95 3.29
C SER A 37 -6.96 -14.97 2.29
N THR A 38 -7.60 -14.86 1.14
CA THR A 38 -7.36 -13.83 0.13
C THR A 38 -7.38 -12.40 0.71
N LYS A 39 -8.11 -12.18 1.81
CA LYS A 39 -8.20 -10.88 2.51
C LYS A 39 -6.85 -10.39 3.02
N LEU A 40 -5.94 -11.29 3.41
CA LEU A 40 -4.59 -10.90 3.84
C LEU A 40 -3.89 -10.10 2.72
N HIS A 41 -3.89 -10.67 1.52
CA HIS A 41 -3.27 -10.09 0.34
C HIS A 41 -3.97 -8.81 -0.10
N MET A 42 -5.31 -8.76 -0.01
CA MET A 42 -6.09 -7.55 -0.28
C MET A 42 -5.66 -6.36 0.59
N HIS A 43 -5.42 -6.58 1.89
CA HIS A 43 -5.03 -5.51 2.81
C HIS A 43 -3.55 -5.12 2.68
N LEU A 44 -2.66 -6.07 2.41
CA LEU A 44 -1.21 -5.81 2.39
C LEU A 44 -0.70 -5.32 1.02
N ALA A 45 -1.24 -5.80 -0.10
CA ALA A 45 -0.73 -5.47 -1.44
C ALA A 45 -0.64 -3.96 -1.73
N PRO A 46 -1.65 -3.12 -1.42
CA PRO A 46 -1.55 -1.68 -1.65
C PRO A 46 -0.42 -1.02 -0.87
N ASN A 47 -0.12 -1.51 0.35
CA ASN A 47 0.94 -0.97 1.20
C ASN A 47 2.33 -1.30 0.66
N TYR A 48 2.54 -2.51 0.11
CA TYR A 48 3.79 -2.83 -0.57
C TYR A 48 3.98 -1.97 -1.83
N ALA A 49 2.92 -1.76 -2.60
CA ALA A 49 2.99 -0.91 -3.80
C ALA A 49 3.41 0.52 -3.44
N GLN A 50 2.82 1.07 -2.37
CA GLN A 50 3.12 2.39 -1.87
C GLN A 50 4.57 2.49 -1.34
N LEU A 51 5.02 1.51 -0.55
CA LEU A 51 6.39 1.43 -0.04
C LEU A 51 7.43 1.34 -1.16
N LEU A 52 7.20 0.48 -2.17
CA LEU A 52 8.10 0.35 -3.32
C LEU A 52 8.15 1.65 -4.14
N THR A 53 7.02 2.35 -4.27
CA THR A 53 6.97 3.67 -4.94
C THR A 53 7.81 4.71 -4.17
N LEU A 54 7.73 4.73 -2.84
CA LEU A 54 8.58 5.61 -2.03
C LEU A 54 10.06 5.24 -2.14
N ALA A 55 10.37 3.95 -2.08
CA ALA A 55 11.73 3.41 -2.16
C ALA A 55 12.38 3.59 -3.53
N ALA A 56 11.58 3.78 -4.59
CA ALA A 56 12.06 4.12 -5.93
C ALA A 56 12.53 5.58 -6.05
N VAL A 57 12.03 6.48 -5.19
CA VAL A 57 12.25 7.93 -5.30
C VAL A 57 13.19 8.46 -4.22
N THR A 58 13.26 7.78 -3.07
CA THR A 58 14.04 8.26 -1.92
C THR A 58 14.77 7.12 -1.22
N ASN A 59 15.81 7.47 -0.48
CA ASN A 59 16.47 6.54 0.43
C ASN A 59 15.66 6.42 1.73
N VAL A 60 15.03 5.26 1.94
CA VAL A 60 14.30 4.92 3.15
C VAL A 60 15.26 4.25 4.15
N PRO A 61 15.49 4.84 5.33
CA PRO A 61 16.45 4.31 6.29
C PRO A 61 15.99 2.96 6.85
N HIS A 62 16.96 2.06 7.08
CA HIS A 62 16.76 0.72 7.63
C HIS A 62 15.84 -0.20 6.82
N LEU A 63 15.46 0.20 5.60
CA LEU A 63 14.65 -0.65 4.73
C LEU A 63 15.51 -1.71 4.05
N VAL A 64 16.75 -1.40 3.66
CA VAL A 64 17.67 -2.37 3.06
C VAL A 64 18.54 -3.00 4.13
N LEU A 65 18.63 -4.33 4.12
CA LEU A 65 19.56 -5.08 4.96
C LEU A 65 20.49 -5.94 4.10
N ALA A 66 21.66 -6.26 4.62
CA ALA A 66 22.60 -7.16 3.95
C ALA A 66 22.23 -8.64 4.11
N ALA A 67 21.52 -8.98 5.19
CA ALA A 67 21.08 -10.32 5.52
C ALA A 67 19.81 -10.29 6.38
N HIS A 68 19.14 -11.44 6.53
CA HIS A 68 18.01 -11.56 7.44
C HIS A 68 18.38 -11.16 8.88
N LEU A 69 17.42 -10.57 9.58
CA LEU A 69 17.59 -10.20 10.99
C LEU A 69 17.79 -11.45 11.85
N ASN A 70 18.95 -11.52 12.52
CA ASN A 70 19.25 -12.58 13.47
C ASN A 70 18.76 -12.18 14.87
N VAL A 71 17.51 -12.51 15.19
CA VAL A 71 16.90 -12.25 16.50
C VAL A 71 16.85 -13.55 17.31
N PRO A 72 17.33 -13.56 18.57
CA PRO A 72 17.20 -14.70 19.47
C PRO A 72 15.75 -15.17 19.58
N GLU A 73 15.53 -16.48 19.61
CA GLU A 73 14.18 -17.07 19.55
C GLU A 73 13.23 -16.53 20.61
N ALA A 74 13.72 -16.34 21.84
CA ALA A 74 12.97 -15.77 22.96
C ALA A 74 12.41 -14.36 22.69
N GLU A 75 13.05 -13.58 21.82
CA GLU A 75 12.68 -12.19 21.54
C GLU A 75 11.95 -12.01 20.19
N ARG A 76 11.96 -13.04 19.33
CA ARG A 76 11.40 -12.96 17.96
C ARG A 76 9.97 -12.44 17.94
N LEU A 77 9.09 -13.01 18.75
CA LEU A 77 7.66 -12.64 18.78
C LEU A 77 7.42 -11.22 19.28
N ARG A 78 8.36 -10.66 20.05
CA ARG A 78 8.27 -9.30 20.59
C ARG A 78 8.78 -8.26 19.59
N VAL A 79 9.85 -8.56 18.86
CA VAL A 79 10.59 -7.60 18.04
C VAL A 79 10.19 -7.63 16.56
N LEU A 80 9.92 -8.81 16.00
CA LEU A 80 9.72 -8.96 14.56
C LEU A 80 8.35 -8.47 14.05
N PRO A 81 7.21 -8.62 14.74
CA PRO A 81 5.93 -8.14 14.22
C PRO A 81 5.96 -6.65 13.87
N GLY A 82 5.57 -6.30 12.65
CA GLY A 82 5.61 -4.94 12.12
C GLY A 82 6.92 -4.56 11.42
N VAL A 83 7.93 -5.43 11.42
CA VAL A 83 9.19 -5.19 10.73
C VAL A 83 9.04 -5.49 9.24
N VAL A 84 9.48 -4.53 8.41
CA VAL A 84 9.58 -4.63 6.96
C VAL A 84 11.02 -4.35 6.55
N TYR A 85 11.59 -5.19 5.70
CA TYR A 85 12.89 -4.93 5.07
C TYR A 85 12.98 -5.57 3.68
N ILE A 86 14.00 -5.14 2.94
CA ILE A 86 14.34 -5.61 1.60
C ILE A 86 15.77 -6.17 1.63
N LEU A 87 15.96 -7.32 1.00
CA LEU A 87 17.27 -7.90 0.72
C LEU A 87 17.54 -7.88 -0.78
N GLY A 88 18.76 -7.56 -1.17
CA GLY A 88 19.26 -7.68 -2.55
C GLY A 88 20.23 -8.86 -2.73
N GLY A 89 20.55 -9.18 -3.98
CA GLY A 89 21.56 -10.18 -4.33
C GLY A 89 21.19 -11.61 -3.94
N GLN A 90 22.18 -12.47 -3.73
CA GLN A 90 21.97 -13.90 -3.47
C GLN A 90 21.13 -14.19 -2.20
N ALA A 91 21.19 -13.31 -1.20
CA ALA A 91 20.42 -13.44 0.02
C ALA A 91 18.91 -13.22 -0.21
N ALA A 92 18.53 -12.46 -1.25
CA ALA A 92 17.13 -12.22 -1.58
C ALA A 92 16.36 -13.51 -1.93
N HIS A 93 17.04 -14.51 -2.48
CA HIS A 93 16.40 -15.76 -2.92
C HIS A 93 16.05 -16.73 -1.79
N LYS A 94 16.53 -16.46 -0.58
CA LYS A 94 16.36 -17.36 0.56
C LYS A 94 15.24 -16.83 1.44
N ASN A 95 14.39 -17.76 1.87
CA ASN A 95 13.45 -17.50 2.95
C ASN A 95 14.18 -17.59 4.29
N PRO A 96 13.67 -16.94 5.36
CA PRO A 96 14.32 -16.98 6.67
C PRO A 96 14.44 -18.42 7.20
N LEU A 97 15.65 -18.82 7.60
CA LEU A 97 16.04 -20.21 7.88
C LEU A 97 15.20 -20.93 8.96
N SER A 98 14.60 -20.19 9.90
CA SER A 98 13.81 -20.75 11.02
C SER A 98 12.31 -20.83 10.74
N PHE A 99 11.90 -20.64 9.48
CA PHE A 99 10.50 -20.64 9.06
C PHE A 99 10.24 -21.71 8.00
N THR A 100 9.05 -22.27 8.04
CA THR A 100 8.53 -23.13 6.98
C THR A 100 7.83 -22.26 5.94
N ALA A 101 8.30 -22.28 4.69
CA ALA A 101 7.77 -21.45 3.62
C ALA A 101 6.71 -22.20 2.80
N TYR A 102 5.54 -21.58 2.64
CA TYR A 102 4.46 -22.06 1.80
C TYR A 102 4.28 -21.09 0.63
N ARG A 103 4.42 -21.59 -0.59
CA ARG A 103 4.22 -20.76 -1.78
C ARG A 103 2.73 -20.49 -1.99
N VAL A 104 2.37 -19.23 -2.13
CA VAL A 104 1.01 -18.83 -2.48
C VAL A 104 0.80 -19.11 -3.96
N ALA A 105 0.07 -20.18 -4.26
CA ALA A 105 -0.27 -20.58 -5.63
C ALA A 105 -1.70 -20.18 -6.04
N ASP A 106 -2.53 -19.76 -5.09
CA ASP A 106 -3.92 -19.38 -5.35
C ASP A 106 -4.01 -18.08 -6.15
N PRO A 107 -4.59 -18.10 -7.37
CA PRO A 107 -4.71 -16.91 -8.21
C PRO A 107 -5.61 -15.83 -7.60
N THR A 108 -6.60 -16.21 -6.77
CA THR A 108 -7.50 -15.24 -6.12
C THR A 108 -6.80 -14.45 -5.01
N SER A 109 -5.73 -15.01 -4.43
CA SER A 109 -4.82 -14.32 -3.54
C SER A 109 -3.81 -13.46 -4.31
N LEU A 110 -3.29 -13.97 -5.44
CA LEU A 110 -2.27 -13.29 -6.24
C LEU A 110 -2.79 -12.08 -7.04
N GLN A 111 -4.09 -12.02 -7.36
CA GLN A 111 -4.69 -10.94 -8.16
C GLN A 111 -4.44 -9.52 -7.59
N TYR A 112 -4.34 -9.40 -6.26
CA TYR A 112 -4.15 -8.11 -5.59
C TYR A 112 -2.78 -7.47 -5.89
N TYR A 113 -1.83 -8.26 -6.36
CA TYR A 113 -0.49 -7.80 -6.68
C TYR A 113 -0.31 -7.29 -8.13
N GLY A 114 -1.38 -7.26 -8.94
CA GLY A 114 -1.28 -6.89 -10.36
C GLY A 114 -0.61 -5.54 -10.62
N ARG A 115 -0.94 -4.49 -9.84
CA ARG A 115 -0.27 -3.17 -9.96
C ARG A 115 1.22 -3.25 -9.67
N ILE A 116 1.63 -4.06 -8.68
CA ILE A 116 3.04 -4.22 -8.35
C ILE A 116 3.76 -4.93 -9.48
N HIS A 117 3.23 -6.08 -9.91
CA HIS A 117 3.82 -6.92 -10.95
C HIS A 117 3.99 -6.19 -12.29
N HIS A 118 3.00 -5.41 -12.71
CA HIS A 118 3.01 -4.74 -14.01
C HIS A 118 3.64 -3.35 -14.01
N SER A 119 3.56 -2.60 -12.90
CA SER A 119 3.96 -1.19 -12.88
C SER A 119 5.19 -0.91 -12.04
N LEU A 120 5.55 -1.76 -11.07
CA LEU A 120 6.62 -1.48 -10.10
C LEU A 120 7.80 -2.43 -10.24
N ALA A 121 7.57 -3.72 -10.07
CA ALA A 121 8.60 -4.76 -10.08
C ALA A 121 7.96 -6.12 -10.40
N VAL A 122 8.62 -6.91 -11.24
CA VAL A 122 8.09 -8.22 -11.67
C VAL A 122 8.15 -9.19 -10.51
N ILE A 123 6.98 -9.58 -9.98
CA ILE A 123 6.88 -10.60 -8.93
C ILE A 123 7.13 -11.98 -9.52
N GLN A 124 8.12 -12.68 -8.99
CA GLN A 124 8.46 -14.06 -9.34
C GLN A 124 7.63 -15.06 -8.54
N ARG A 125 7.55 -14.86 -7.22
CA ARG A 125 6.73 -15.66 -6.31
C ARG A 125 6.44 -14.89 -5.02
N VAL A 126 5.38 -15.34 -4.33
CA VAL A 126 4.99 -14.87 -3.00
C VAL A 126 4.93 -16.09 -2.09
N ASP A 127 5.65 -16.04 -0.98
CA ASP A 127 5.72 -17.11 0.00
C ASP A 127 5.21 -16.61 1.36
N VAL A 128 4.41 -17.42 2.05
CA VAL A 128 4.04 -17.23 3.45
C VAL A 128 4.93 -18.13 4.29
N CYS A 129 5.81 -17.53 5.07
CA CYS A 129 6.72 -18.19 5.97
C CYS A 129 6.09 -18.26 7.37
N THR A 130 5.97 -19.47 7.94
CA THR A 130 5.40 -19.68 9.28
C THR A 130 6.47 -20.16 10.26
N SER A 131 6.48 -19.58 11.45
CA SER A 131 7.36 -20.02 12.53
C SER A 131 6.94 -21.39 13.07
N ALA A 132 7.87 -22.14 13.66
CA ALA A 132 7.58 -23.47 14.22
C ALA A 132 6.50 -23.45 15.32
N ASP A 133 6.40 -22.35 16.07
CA ASP A 133 5.38 -22.15 17.11
C ASP A 133 4.04 -21.61 16.56
N LEU A 134 3.94 -21.37 15.25
CA LEU A 134 2.76 -20.83 14.55
C LEU A 134 2.28 -19.47 15.08
N ARG A 135 3.13 -18.70 15.76
CA ARG A 135 2.77 -17.38 16.35
C ARG A 135 3.32 -16.20 15.59
N LEU A 136 4.21 -16.44 14.63
CA LEU A 136 4.84 -15.41 13.82
C LEU A 136 4.82 -15.83 12.35
N LEU A 137 4.31 -14.95 11.51
CA LEU A 137 4.26 -15.12 10.08
C LEU A 137 5.17 -14.10 9.42
N CYS A 138 5.69 -14.45 8.25
CA CYS A 138 6.40 -13.55 7.37
C CYS A 138 5.88 -13.71 5.94
N LEU A 139 5.42 -12.61 5.33
CA LEU A 139 5.11 -12.59 3.91
C LEU A 139 6.37 -12.16 3.16
N ALA A 140 6.87 -13.06 2.32
CA ALA A 140 8.03 -12.84 1.46
C ALA A 140 7.58 -12.65 0.02
N MET A 141 7.97 -11.54 -0.60
CA MET A 141 7.73 -11.26 -2.01
C MET A 141 9.07 -11.21 -2.73
N HIS A 142 9.24 -12.09 -3.72
CA HIS A 142 10.48 -12.17 -4.51
C HIS A 142 10.26 -11.52 -5.88
N PHE A 143 11.20 -10.66 -6.28
CA PHE A 143 11.13 -9.87 -7.50
C PHE A 143 12.30 -10.18 -8.43
N ASP A 144 12.01 -10.31 -9.72
CA ASP A 144 13.02 -10.53 -10.77
C ASP A 144 13.70 -9.24 -11.24
N GLY A 145 13.14 -8.08 -10.92
CA GLY A 145 13.71 -6.78 -11.25
C GLY A 145 12.74 -5.62 -11.03
N VAL A 146 13.28 -4.40 -11.04
CA VAL A 146 12.50 -3.16 -10.94
C VAL A 146 12.08 -2.70 -12.34
N LEU A 147 10.81 -2.38 -12.52
CA LEU A 147 10.25 -1.85 -13.77
C LEU A 147 10.16 -0.32 -13.78
N THR A 148 10.02 0.31 -12.60
CA THR A 148 9.97 1.77 -12.49
C THR A 148 11.34 2.41 -12.64
N ASN A 149 11.37 3.59 -13.25
CA ASN A 149 12.53 4.47 -13.19
C ASN A 149 12.83 4.81 -11.72
N THR A 150 14.00 4.40 -11.25
CA THR A 150 14.50 4.75 -9.92
C THR A 150 15.25 6.08 -9.99
N SER A 151 15.12 6.90 -8.94
CA SER A 151 15.99 8.08 -8.80
C SER A 151 17.37 7.66 -8.29
N PRO A 152 18.44 8.32 -8.73
CA PRO A 152 19.79 8.00 -8.29
C PRO A 152 19.92 8.18 -6.77
N GLY A 153 20.47 7.18 -6.10
CA GLY A 153 20.60 7.17 -4.63
C GLY A 153 19.30 6.84 -3.87
N SER A 154 18.24 6.43 -4.56
CA SER A 154 17.07 5.83 -3.93
C SER A 154 17.37 4.44 -3.37
N THR A 155 16.50 3.95 -2.49
CA THR A 155 16.66 2.61 -1.92
C THR A 155 16.66 1.51 -2.99
N LEU A 156 15.73 1.57 -3.95
CA LEU A 156 15.69 0.56 -5.02
C LEU A 156 16.88 0.69 -5.97
N ASP A 157 17.33 1.92 -6.28
CA ASP A 157 18.54 2.14 -7.08
C ASP A 157 19.78 1.51 -6.44
N TYR A 158 19.95 1.67 -5.12
CA TYR A 158 21.03 1.04 -4.37
C TYR A 158 20.97 -0.49 -4.45
N ILE A 159 19.78 -1.09 -4.35
CA ILE A 159 19.61 -2.54 -4.41
C ILE A 159 19.91 -3.07 -5.82
N THR A 160 19.42 -2.39 -6.87
CA THR A 160 19.64 -2.81 -8.26
C THR A 160 21.08 -2.64 -8.71
N THR A 161 21.78 -1.62 -8.22
CA THR A 161 23.21 -1.40 -8.51
C THR A 161 24.11 -2.39 -7.76
N THR A 162 23.74 -2.75 -6.53
CA THR A 162 24.51 -3.70 -5.71
C THR A 162 24.25 -5.17 -6.11
N SER A 163 23.03 -5.47 -6.56
CA SER A 163 22.65 -6.81 -7.03
C SER A 163 23.05 -6.99 -8.49
N GLN A 164 24.05 -7.84 -8.76
CA GLN A 164 24.48 -8.16 -10.14
C GLN A 164 23.34 -8.65 -11.05
N GLU A 165 22.27 -9.20 -10.46
CA GLU A 165 21.10 -9.71 -11.19
C GLU A 165 19.90 -8.75 -11.15
N GLY A 166 19.97 -7.62 -10.42
CA GLY A 166 18.82 -6.71 -10.22
C GLY A 166 17.66 -7.28 -9.39
N ARG A 167 17.78 -8.54 -8.94
CA ARG A 167 16.78 -9.24 -8.14
C ARG A 167 16.84 -8.82 -6.67
N PHE A 168 15.66 -8.80 -6.05
CA PHE A 168 15.51 -8.44 -4.64
C PHE A 168 14.25 -9.06 -4.03
N SER A 169 14.12 -9.02 -2.71
CA SER A 169 12.97 -9.59 -2.02
C SER A 169 12.57 -8.78 -0.80
N LEU A 170 11.27 -8.63 -0.61
CA LEU A 170 10.66 -7.90 0.49
C LEU A 170 10.12 -8.88 1.53
N PHE A 171 10.41 -8.63 2.78
CA PHE A 171 9.96 -9.45 3.92
C PHE A 171 9.16 -8.59 4.89
N TYR A 172 7.98 -9.07 5.28
CA TYR A 172 7.14 -8.43 6.27
C TYR A 172 6.67 -9.41 7.34
N TYR A 173 6.99 -9.14 8.59
CA TYR A 173 6.63 -9.99 9.73
C TYR A 173 5.37 -9.50 10.44
N PHE A 174 4.47 -10.41 10.79
CA PHE A 174 3.22 -10.10 11.47
C PHE A 174 2.72 -11.27 12.32
N ARG A 175 1.80 -10.98 13.25
CA ARG A 175 1.15 -12.01 14.06
C ARG A 175 -0.05 -12.61 13.30
N PRO A 176 -0.28 -13.92 13.36
CA PRO A 176 -1.46 -14.54 12.80
C PRO A 176 -2.72 -14.10 13.54
N ASN A 177 -3.86 -14.18 12.86
CA ASN A 177 -5.19 -13.96 13.44
C ASN A 177 -5.32 -12.62 14.18
N ARG A 178 -4.97 -11.54 13.47
CA ARG A 178 -5.10 -10.15 13.95
C ARG A 178 -6.05 -9.35 13.07
N PRO A 179 -6.66 -8.28 13.60
CA PRO A 179 -7.46 -7.37 12.79
C PRO A 179 -6.57 -6.67 11.75
N ALA A 180 -7.16 -6.27 10.62
CA ALA A 180 -6.46 -5.65 9.51
C ALA A 180 -5.61 -4.44 9.94
N ASN A 181 -6.09 -3.66 10.93
CA ASN A 181 -5.38 -2.50 11.44
C ASN A 181 -3.97 -2.85 11.96
N GLU A 182 -3.80 -3.95 12.68
CA GLU A 182 -2.49 -4.36 13.19
C GLU A 182 -1.51 -4.74 12.05
N LEU A 183 -2.06 -5.26 10.95
CA LEU A 183 -1.28 -5.63 9.76
C LEU A 183 -0.85 -4.39 8.96
N THR A 184 -1.69 -3.37 8.89
CA THR A 184 -1.43 -2.20 8.04
C THR A 184 -0.75 -1.05 8.77
N GLN A 185 -0.96 -0.91 10.08
CA GLN A 185 -0.41 0.18 10.90
C GLN A 185 1.12 0.34 10.76
N PRO A 186 1.94 -0.73 10.71
CA PRO A 186 3.39 -0.58 10.50
C PRO A 186 3.77 0.09 9.18
N PHE A 187 2.88 0.10 8.18
CA PHE A 187 3.11 0.73 6.88
C PHE A 187 2.77 2.22 6.85
N GLU A 188 2.00 2.74 7.81
CA GLU A 188 1.59 4.15 7.83
C GLU A 188 2.77 5.12 7.78
N LYS A 189 3.89 4.76 8.41
CA LYS A 189 5.14 5.56 8.39
C LYS A 189 5.75 5.72 6.98
N PHE A 190 5.41 4.82 6.05
CA PHE A 190 5.90 4.85 4.68
C PHE A 190 5.00 5.66 3.75
N TYR A 191 3.82 6.14 4.19
CA TYR A 191 2.93 7.02 3.42
C TYR A 191 3.45 8.47 3.30
N GLN A 192 4.74 8.61 3.00
CA GLN A 192 5.36 9.87 2.61
C GLN A 192 5.25 10.02 1.10
N HIS A 193 4.60 11.08 0.64
CA HIS A 193 4.49 11.37 -0.79
C HIS A 193 5.69 12.21 -1.24
N ARG A 194 6.60 11.60 -1.98
CA ARG A 194 7.79 12.24 -2.54
C ARG A 194 7.59 12.46 -4.04
N PRO A 195 7.89 13.65 -4.57
CA PRO A 195 7.68 13.95 -5.98
C PRO A 195 8.70 13.19 -6.84
N PHE A 196 8.26 12.75 -8.01
CA PHE A 196 9.14 12.23 -9.04
C PHE A 196 9.45 13.36 -10.02
N LEU A 197 10.74 13.69 -10.21
CA LEU A 197 11.17 14.90 -10.91
C LEU A 197 11.45 14.70 -12.41
N ALA A 198 11.20 13.51 -12.98
CA ALA A 198 11.57 13.23 -14.37
C ALA A 198 11.00 14.21 -15.41
N SER A 199 9.79 14.74 -15.19
CA SER A 199 9.20 15.77 -16.08
C SER A 199 9.78 17.16 -15.89
N VAL A 200 10.46 17.43 -14.77
CA VAL A 200 11.19 18.69 -14.52
C VAL A 200 12.61 18.56 -15.04
N ASP A 201 13.22 17.39 -14.90
CA ASP A 201 14.57 17.09 -15.40
C ASP A 201 14.71 17.28 -16.91
N THR A 202 13.61 17.22 -17.68
CA THR A 202 13.59 17.56 -19.10
C THR A 202 13.96 19.02 -19.38
N PHE A 203 13.72 19.92 -18.42
CA PHE A 203 14.03 21.35 -18.50
C PHE A 203 15.37 21.71 -17.84
N HIS A 204 16.05 20.74 -17.21
CA HIS A 204 17.27 21.01 -16.47
C HIS A 204 18.45 21.26 -17.41
N ALA A 205 19.06 22.44 -17.29
CA ALA A 205 20.09 22.95 -18.22
C ALA A 205 21.41 22.16 -18.23
N ALA A 206 21.63 21.26 -17.26
CA ALA A 206 22.84 20.44 -17.19
C ALA A 206 22.88 19.27 -18.19
N LEU A 207 21.80 19.02 -18.95
CA LEU A 207 21.77 17.99 -19.99
C LEU A 207 22.06 18.61 -21.38
N PRO A 208 23.14 18.20 -22.06
CA PRO A 208 23.53 18.77 -23.36
C PRO A 208 22.43 18.54 -24.41
N GLY A 209 22.06 19.61 -25.13
CA GLY A 209 21.08 19.58 -26.22
C GLY A 209 19.60 19.75 -25.82
N LYS A 210 19.26 19.87 -24.54
CA LYS A 210 17.85 20.02 -24.10
C LYS A 210 17.35 21.45 -23.91
N VAL A 211 18.24 22.42 -23.70
CA VAL A 211 17.88 23.82 -23.44
C VAL A 211 17.13 24.46 -24.63
N GLU A 212 17.39 24.00 -25.86
CA GLU A 212 16.75 24.50 -27.09
C GLU A 212 15.57 23.63 -27.57
N SER A 213 15.26 22.52 -26.88
CA SER A 213 14.30 21.52 -27.37
C SER A 213 12.83 21.84 -27.10
N TRP A 214 12.54 22.80 -26.22
CA TRP A 214 11.18 23.15 -25.83
C TRP A 214 10.94 24.65 -26.01
N THR A 215 9.72 25.02 -26.42
CA THR A 215 9.35 26.42 -26.66
C THR A 215 8.22 26.84 -25.72
N PRO A 216 8.39 27.91 -24.91
CA PRO A 216 7.34 28.39 -24.03
C PRO A 216 6.19 29.00 -24.84
N VAL A 217 4.96 28.55 -24.58
CA VAL A 217 3.75 29.15 -25.15
C VAL A 217 3.22 30.20 -24.18
N LEU A 218 3.62 31.46 -24.38
CA LEU A 218 3.25 32.58 -23.50
C LEU A 218 1.86 33.17 -23.81
N GLN A 219 1.30 32.86 -24.97
CA GLN A 219 0.03 33.40 -25.43
C GLN A 219 -0.87 32.28 -25.94
N ILE A 220 -2.17 32.40 -25.64
CA ILE A 220 -3.18 31.47 -26.15
C ILE A 220 -3.25 31.65 -27.68
N PRO A 221 -3.12 30.56 -28.46
CA PRO A 221 -3.19 30.66 -29.91
C PRO A 221 -4.58 31.14 -30.37
N ARG A 222 -4.62 32.11 -31.29
CA ARG A 222 -5.88 32.65 -31.83
C ARG A 222 -6.55 31.65 -32.77
N ARG A 223 -7.68 31.09 -32.36
CA ARG A 223 -8.52 30.18 -33.16
C ARG A 223 -9.49 30.98 -34.04
N LYS A 224 -9.09 31.32 -35.27
CA LYS A 224 -9.86 32.23 -36.17
C LYS A 224 -10.84 31.53 -37.13
N SER A 225 -10.68 30.23 -37.41
CA SER A 225 -11.54 29.51 -38.37
C SER A 225 -12.73 28.83 -37.68
N LYS A 226 -13.85 28.64 -38.41
CA LYS A 226 -14.99 27.82 -37.96
C LYS A 226 -14.58 26.36 -37.66
N GLU A 227 -13.54 25.86 -38.31
CA GLU A 227 -12.92 24.54 -38.11
C GLU A 227 -12.10 24.44 -36.82
N ALA A 228 -11.74 25.58 -36.21
CA ALA A 228 -11.04 25.63 -34.93
C ALA A 228 -11.98 25.68 -33.71
N ARG A 229 -13.30 25.59 -33.93
CA ARG A 229 -14.30 25.39 -32.86
C ARG A 229 -14.16 23.98 -32.32
N LEU A 230 -14.52 23.77 -31.05
CA LEU A 230 -14.53 22.43 -30.46
C LEU A 230 -15.41 21.51 -31.31
N THR A 231 -14.90 20.33 -31.63
CA THR A 231 -15.66 19.30 -32.34
C THR A 231 -16.97 19.05 -31.58
N PRO A 232 -18.15 19.19 -32.22
CA PRO A 232 -19.41 18.98 -31.53
C PRO A 232 -19.53 17.53 -31.07
N ALA A 233 -20.15 17.33 -29.91
CA ALA A 233 -20.45 15.98 -29.45
C ALA A 233 -21.40 15.28 -30.42
N VAL A 234 -21.27 13.96 -30.53
CA VAL A 234 -22.24 13.12 -31.25
C VAL A 234 -23.62 13.33 -30.62
N PRO A 235 -24.72 13.38 -31.41
CA PRO A 235 -26.06 13.50 -30.87
C PRO A 235 -26.33 12.44 -29.79
N TYR A 236 -26.69 12.89 -28.60
CA TYR A 236 -27.00 12.03 -27.46
C TYR A 236 -28.17 11.10 -27.80
N ARG A 237 -28.00 9.81 -27.52
CA ARG A 237 -29.03 8.79 -27.67
C ARG A 237 -29.43 8.29 -26.28
N PRO A 238 -30.68 8.47 -25.85
CA PRO A 238 -31.12 8.00 -24.53
C PRO A 238 -31.15 6.47 -24.48
N PRO A 239 -30.99 5.87 -23.28
CA PRO A 239 -31.13 4.42 -23.13
C PRO A 239 -32.57 3.97 -23.43
N GLN A 240 -32.71 2.73 -23.89
CA GLN A 240 -34.00 2.10 -24.20
C GLN A 240 -34.46 1.10 -23.13
N ASN A 241 -33.60 0.82 -22.13
CA ASN A 241 -33.89 -0.13 -21.06
C ASN A 241 -34.51 0.57 -19.85
N TYR A 242 -35.28 -0.18 -19.06
CA TYR A 242 -35.76 0.30 -17.76
C TYR A 242 -34.57 0.64 -16.85
N LEU A 243 -34.58 1.86 -16.33
CA LEU A 243 -33.53 2.37 -15.45
C LEU A 243 -33.93 2.22 -13.98
N MET A 244 -32.94 2.12 -13.11
CA MET A 244 -33.13 2.06 -11.64
C MET A 244 -33.76 3.32 -11.02
N GLY A 245 -34.01 4.37 -11.82
CA GLY A 245 -34.54 5.65 -11.38
C GLY A 245 -33.47 6.75 -11.25
N LEU A 246 -33.80 7.82 -10.53
CA LEU A 246 -32.91 8.96 -10.32
C LEU A 246 -31.83 8.64 -9.28
N ALA A 247 -30.62 8.35 -9.75
CA ALA A 247 -29.46 7.97 -8.93
C ALA A 247 -29.18 8.98 -7.79
N GLU A 248 -29.36 10.28 -8.05
CA GLU A 248 -29.17 11.35 -7.06
C GLU A 248 -30.00 11.22 -5.78
N ARG A 249 -31.19 10.58 -5.85
CA ARG A 249 -32.09 10.38 -4.69
C ARG A 249 -31.89 9.04 -3.99
N LEU A 250 -31.22 8.09 -4.65
CA LEU A 250 -30.98 6.74 -4.15
C LEU A 250 -29.71 6.64 -3.27
N GLY A 251 -29.04 7.76 -2.99
CA GLY A 251 -27.75 7.73 -2.30
C GLY A 251 -26.61 7.20 -3.17
N VAL A 252 -26.84 7.02 -4.47
CA VAL A 252 -25.90 6.42 -5.41
C VAL A 252 -24.82 7.43 -5.80
N ARG A 253 -23.57 6.96 -5.92
CA ARG A 253 -22.45 7.74 -6.46
C ARG A 253 -22.49 7.74 -7.98
N PRO A 254 -21.95 8.78 -8.65
CA PRO A 254 -21.85 8.81 -10.11
C PRO A 254 -21.26 7.50 -10.66
N GLY A 255 -21.97 6.86 -11.60
CA GLY A 255 -21.57 5.58 -12.20
C GLY A 255 -21.31 4.42 -11.23
N ASN A 256 -21.90 4.44 -10.02
CA ASN A 256 -21.65 3.48 -8.93
C ASN A 256 -20.16 3.33 -8.54
N SER A 257 -19.34 4.35 -8.85
CA SER A 257 -17.88 4.24 -8.75
C SER A 257 -17.28 5.32 -7.85
N PHE A 258 -17.22 6.57 -8.31
CA PHE A 258 -16.60 7.68 -7.56
C PHE A 258 -17.30 9.02 -7.82
N GLY A 259 -16.94 10.05 -7.05
CA GLY A 259 -17.58 11.36 -7.11
C GLY A 259 -18.65 11.55 -6.03
N ARG A 260 -19.45 12.61 -6.18
CA ARG A 260 -20.40 13.05 -5.15
C ARG A 260 -21.82 12.88 -5.62
N ARG A 261 -22.69 12.39 -4.74
CA ARG A 261 -24.13 12.28 -5.00
C ARG A 261 -24.75 13.61 -5.45
N SER A 262 -24.33 14.70 -4.81
CA SER A 262 -24.83 16.05 -5.08
C SER A 262 -24.37 16.64 -6.41
N LEU A 263 -23.40 16.01 -7.09
CA LEU A 263 -22.88 16.42 -8.39
C LEU A 263 -22.90 15.18 -9.27
N MET A 264 -24.09 14.84 -9.78
CA MET A 264 -24.28 13.72 -10.69
C MET A 264 -23.69 14.04 -12.06
N TRP A 265 -22.97 13.06 -12.61
CA TRP A 265 -22.42 13.08 -13.97
C TRP A 265 -22.18 11.64 -14.42
N GLY A 266 -21.99 11.42 -15.73
CA GLY A 266 -21.70 10.10 -16.28
C GLY A 266 -22.82 9.07 -16.05
N THR A 267 -24.03 9.54 -15.74
CA THR A 267 -25.25 8.75 -15.69
C THR A 267 -25.88 8.66 -17.08
N TRP A 268 -27.02 7.98 -17.16
CA TRP A 268 -27.79 7.88 -18.39
C TRP A 268 -28.27 9.24 -18.93
N PHE A 269 -28.48 10.23 -18.05
CA PHE A 269 -28.85 11.61 -18.36
C PHE A 269 -27.80 12.58 -17.79
#